data_AF-A0A6P0TK73-F1
#
_entry.id   AF-A0A6P0TK73-F1
#
_cell.length_a   1.000
_cell.length_b   1.000
_cell.length_c   1.000
_cell.angle_alpha   90.00
_cell.angle_beta   90.00
_cell.angle_gamma   90.00
#
_symmetry.space_group_name_H-M   'P 1'
#
loop_
_entity.id
_entity.type
_entity.pdbx_description
1 polymer ?
#
loop_
_entity_poly.entity_id
_entity_poly.type
_entity_poly.pdbx_seq_one_letter_code
_entity_poly.pdbx_strand_id
1 'polypeptide(L)'
;YDGKIPAYWHDYGAEIERVEHLRQAQAEQGPQDAIALDRYSHHLVDWVKCRIDRVFQRLYAVDQLAYLMVCQGAVYRRAVERSAWLLMLADQELDELATNQTFQALQRRYLLEHETTQHRVLYRLHNLIRRVALDHLSQL
;
A
#
# COMPACT_ATOMS: atom_id res chain seq x y z
N TYR A 1 -0.36 38.38 -4.79
CA TYR A 1 -0.84 39.29 -3.72
C TYR A 1 0.28 39.86 -2.83
N ASP A 2 1.58 39.56 -3.02
CA ASP A 2 2.69 40.07 -2.18
C ASP A 2 2.44 40.01 -0.67
N GLY A 3 1.94 38.87 -0.18
CA GLY A 3 1.63 38.68 1.25
C GLY A 3 0.42 39.47 1.77
N LYS A 4 -0.33 40.15 0.91
CA LYS A 4 -1.58 40.85 1.29
C LYS A 4 -2.73 39.85 1.41
N ILE A 5 -2.74 39.14 2.52
CA ILE A 5 -3.75 38.14 2.92
C ILE A 5 -5.19 38.67 2.75
N PRO A 6 -5.53 39.93 3.09
CA PRO A 6 -6.91 40.41 2.95
C PRO A 6 -7.41 40.48 1.50
N ALA A 7 -6.54 40.81 0.54
CA ALA A 7 -6.91 40.88 -0.87
C ALA A 7 -7.07 39.47 -1.46
N TYR A 8 -6.21 38.54 -1.07
CA TYR A 8 -6.36 37.12 -1.44
C TYR A 8 -7.65 36.52 -0.86
N TRP A 9 -7.96 36.82 0.40
CA TRP A 9 -9.19 36.35 1.04
C TRP A 9 -10.44 36.98 0.45
N HIS A 10 -10.37 38.24 0.00
CA HIS A 10 -11.48 38.88 -0.70
C HIS A 10 -11.81 38.17 -2.03
N ASP A 11 -10.78 37.80 -2.79
CA ASP A 11 -10.97 37.22 -4.12
C ASP A 11 -11.33 35.73 -4.06
N TYR A 12 -10.76 34.97 -3.12
CA TYR A 12 -10.91 33.51 -3.07
C TYR A 12 -11.57 32.96 -1.80
N GLY A 13 -11.80 33.79 -0.78
CA GLY A 13 -12.33 33.34 0.51
C GLY A 13 -13.70 32.66 0.38
N ALA A 14 -14.60 33.21 -0.44
CA ALA A 14 -15.91 32.61 -0.67
C ALA A 14 -15.86 31.27 -1.43
N GLU A 15 -14.86 31.07 -2.30
CA GLU A 15 -14.66 29.80 -3.01
C GLU A 15 -14.04 28.76 -2.09
N ILE A 16 -13.05 29.16 -1.28
CA ILE A 16 -12.42 28.32 -0.26
C ILE A 16 -13.45 27.89 0.79
N GLU A 17 -14.27 28.81 1.31
CA GLU A 17 -15.36 28.49 2.24
C GLU A 17 -16.39 27.56 1.61
N ARG A 18 -16.72 27.75 0.32
CA ARG A 18 -17.65 26.87 -0.41
C ARG A 18 -17.04 25.47 -0.60
N VAL A 19 -15.76 25.36 -0.90
CA VAL A 19 -15.05 24.07 -1.03
C VAL A 19 -14.95 23.37 0.33
N GLU A 20 -14.69 24.10 1.41
CA GLU A 20 -14.67 23.54 2.76
C GLU A 20 -16.08 23.10 3.22
N HIS A 21 -17.12 23.87 2.89
CA HIS A 21 -18.51 23.45 3.10
C HIS A 21 -18.90 22.23 2.26
N LEU A 22 -18.42 22.14 1.01
CA LEU A 22 -18.64 20.97 0.15
C LEU A 22 -17.87 19.74 0.64
N ARG A 23 -16.67 19.89 1.21
CA ARG A 23 -15.93 18.80 1.88
C ARG A 23 -16.63 18.32 3.14
N GLN A 24 -17.22 19.24 3.92
CA GLN A 24 -18.01 18.89 5.10
C GLN A 24 -19.36 18.28 4.73
N ALA A 25 -19.94 18.66 3.59
CA ALA A 25 -21.20 18.12 3.07
C ALA A 25 -21.02 16.81 2.29
N GLN A 26 -19.89 16.60 1.61
CA GLN A 26 -19.56 15.39 0.87
C GLN A 26 -18.60 14.50 1.68
N ALA A 27 -19.15 13.93 2.75
CA ALA A 27 -18.89 12.54 3.05
C ALA A 27 -19.85 11.68 2.20
N GLU A 28 -19.77 11.79 0.88
CA GLU A 28 -20.44 10.82 -0.01
C GLU A 28 -19.64 9.53 0.01
N GLN A 29 -19.83 8.75 1.08
CA GLN A 29 -19.63 7.32 1.05
C GLN A 29 -20.47 6.77 -0.10
N GLY A 30 -19.84 6.16 -1.09
CA GLY A 30 -20.59 5.39 -2.08
C GLY A 30 -21.48 4.37 -1.36
N PRO A 31 -22.61 3.92 -1.93
CA PRO A 31 -23.53 2.97 -1.29
C PRO A 31 -22.90 1.58 -0.95
N GLN A 32 -21.59 1.41 -1.16
CA GLN A 32 -20.79 0.25 -0.76
C GLN A 32 -19.66 0.57 0.24
N ASP A 33 -19.46 1.83 0.63
CA ASP A 33 -18.34 2.28 1.49
C ASP A 33 -18.74 2.56 2.95
N ALA A 34 -19.86 2.01 3.39
CA ALA A 34 -20.04 1.77 4.82
C ALA A 34 -19.24 0.53 5.21
N ILE A 35 -17.92 0.66 5.36
CA ILE A 35 -17.11 -0.33 6.08
C ILE A 35 -17.51 -0.21 7.56
N ALA A 36 -18.60 -0.89 7.88
CA ALA A 36 -19.10 -1.11 9.22
C ALA A 36 -18.06 -2.00 9.93
N LEU A 37 -17.12 -1.36 10.65
CA LEU A 37 -16.02 -2.02 11.35
C LEU A 37 -16.51 -3.02 12.41
N ASP A 38 -17.72 -2.82 12.92
CA ASP A 38 -18.50 -3.73 13.77
C ASP A 38 -18.95 -5.02 13.05
N ARG A 39 -18.89 -5.06 11.71
CA ARG A 39 -19.29 -6.19 10.86
C ARG A 39 -18.12 -6.96 10.24
N TYR A 40 -16.88 -6.71 10.66
CA TYR A 40 -15.78 -7.66 10.44
C TYR A 40 -16.03 -8.93 11.28
N SER A 41 -17.01 -9.72 10.84
CA SER A 41 -17.15 -11.09 11.30
C SER A 41 -15.84 -11.82 11.03
N HIS A 42 -15.45 -12.72 11.93
CA HIS A 42 -14.30 -13.61 11.71
C HIS A 42 -14.34 -14.25 10.32
N HIS A 43 -15.54 -14.55 9.83
CA HIS A 43 -15.78 -15.05 8.48
C HIS A 43 -15.30 -14.11 7.35
N LEU A 44 -15.51 -12.79 7.43
CA LEU A 44 -15.00 -11.85 6.42
C LEU A 44 -13.47 -11.79 6.45
N VAL A 45 -12.87 -11.79 7.65
CA VAL A 45 -11.42 -11.83 7.81
C VAL A 45 -10.84 -13.10 7.17
N ASP A 46 -11.45 -14.26 7.42
CA ASP A 46 -11.05 -15.54 6.85
C ASP A 46 -11.21 -15.56 5.33
N TRP A 47 -12.28 -14.95 4.80
CA TRP A 47 -12.50 -14.84 3.36
C TRP A 47 -11.44 -13.99 2.67
N VAL A 48 -11.13 -12.83 3.24
CA VAL A 48 -10.08 -11.94 2.73
C VAL A 48 -8.72 -12.64 2.83
N LYS A 49 -8.44 -13.32 3.96
CA LYS A 49 -7.22 -14.11 4.15
C LYS A 49 -7.09 -15.17 3.06
N CYS A 50 -8.12 -15.99 2.85
CA CYS A 50 -8.14 -17.01 1.79
C CYS A 50 -7.91 -16.42 0.40
N ARG A 51 -8.46 -15.23 0.12
CA ARG A 51 -8.29 -14.59 -1.19
C ARG A 51 -6.86 -14.08 -1.40
N ILE A 52 -6.25 -13.49 -0.37
CA ILE A 52 -4.85 -13.06 -0.39
C ILE A 52 -3.92 -14.27 -0.48
N ASP A 53 -4.19 -15.32 0.29
CA ASP A 53 -3.43 -16.58 0.26
C ASP A 53 -3.38 -17.20 -1.14
N ARG A 54 -4.53 -17.24 -1.85
CA ARG A 54 -4.57 -17.65 -3.27
C ARG A 54 -3.76 -16.75 -4.20
N VAL A 55 -3.57 -15.47 -3.87
CA VAL A 55 -2.66 -14.59 -4.63
C VAL A 55 -1.21 -14.98 -4.36
N PHE A 56 -0.86 -15.31 -3.12
CA PHE A 56 0.48 -15.77 -2.73
C PHE A 56 0.83 -17.12 -3.37
N GLN A 57 -0.09 -18.08 -3.35
CA GLN A 57 0.09 -19.38 -4.03
C GLN A 57 0.34 -19.19 -5.54
N ARG A 58 -0.43 -18.31 -6.19
CA ARG A 58 -0.22 -17.97 -7.61
C ARG A 58 1.07 -17.19 -7.86
N LEU A 59 1.49 -16.36 -6.90
CA LEU A 59 2.76 -15.64 -6.98
C LEU A 59 3.91 -16.65 -6.92
N TYR A 60 3.91 -17.56 -5.93
CA TYR A 60 4.91 -18.61 -5.80
C TYR A 60 5.05 -19.47 -7.06
N ALA A 61 3.93 -19.85 -7.67
CA ALA A 61 3.94 -20.66 -8.89
C ALA A 61 4.52 -19.94 -10.12
N VAL A 62 4.42 -18.61 -10.20
CA VAL A 62 4.79 -17.82 -11.38
C VAL A 62 6.13 -17.10 -11.21
N ASP A 63 6.42 -16.64 -10.00
CA ASP A 63 7.58 -15.83 -9.65
C ASP A 63 7.96 -16.08 -8.18
N GLN A 64 8.80 -17.10 -7.97
CA GLN A 64 9.26 -17.51 -6.64
C GLN A 64 10.08 -16.42 -5.94
N LEU A 65 10.83 -15.61 -6.70
CA LEU A 65 11.64 -14.53 -6.15
C LEU A 65 10.74 -13.40 -5.62
N ALA A 66 9.68 -13.06 -6.35
CA ALA A 66 8.71 -12.07 -5.87
C ALA A 66 7.97 -12.58 -4.64
N TYR A 67 7.60 -13.86 -4.63
CA TYR A 67 7.04 -14.50 -3.44
C TYR A 67 7.98 -14.43 -2.24
N LEU A 68 9.26 -14.73 -2.41
CA LEU A 68 10.26 -14.64 -1.36
C LEU A 68 10.40 -13.19 -0.85
N MET A 69 10.54 -12.22 -1.77
CA MET A 69 10.67 -10.80 -1.45
C MET A 69 9.46 -10.26 -0.66
N VAL A 70 8.23 -10.62 -1.03
CA VAL A 70 7.04 -10.15 -0.29
C VAL A 70 6.95 -10.77 1.10
N CYS A 71 7.36 -12.04 1.26
CA CYS A 71 7.38 -12.71 2.57
C CYS A 71 8.43 -12.08 3.49
N GLN A 72 9.68 -11.94 3.04
CA GLN A 72 10.75 -11.31 3.81
C GLN A 72 10.47 -9.83 4.12
N GLY A 73 9.95 -9.08 3.13
CA GLY A 73 9.58 -7.68 3.29
C GLY A 73 8.47 -7.44 4.31
N ALA A 74 7.69 -8.47 4.67
CA ALA A 74 6.66 -8.38 5.69
C ALA A 74 7.19 -8.07 7.10
N VAL A 75 8.49 -8.25 7.34
CA VAL A 75 9.14 -7.84 8.59
C VAL A 75 9.02 -6.33 8.80
N TYR A 76 9.05 -5.53 7.72
CA TYR A 76 8.86 -4.09 7.82
C TYR A 76 7.42 -3.75 8.23
N ARG A 77 7.30 -2.99 9.33
CA ARG A 77 6.01 -2.45 9.83
C ARG A 77 5.68 -1.07 9.26
N ARG A 78 6.66 -0.40 8.65
CA ARG A 78 6.57 0.96 8.11
C ARG A 78 6.99 0.98 6.65
N ALA A 79 6.61 2.03 5.94
CA ALA A 79 7.11 2.26 4.60
C ALA A 79 8.63 2.50 4.63
N VAL A 80 9.34 1.84 3.71
CA VAL A 80 10.79 1.92 3.55
C VAL A 80 11.15 2.13 2.09
N GLU A 81 12.37 2.57 1.83
CA GLU A 81 12.84 2.80 0.46
C GLU A 81 12.92 1.50 -0.35
N ARG A 82 12.82 1.63 -1.67
CA ARG A 82 13.00 0.53 -2.62
C ARG A 82 14.29 -0.25 -2.38
N SER A 83 15.40 0.44 -2.10
CA SER A 83 16.70 -0.17 -1.79
C SER A 83 16.59 -1.20 -0.67
N ALA A 84 15.84 -0.90 0.40
CA ALA A 84 15.62 -1.81 1.53
C ALA A 84 14.84 -3.08 1.16
N TRP A 85 14.01 -3.03 0.11
CA TRP A 85 13.32 -4.19 -0.45
C TRP A 85 14.25 -5.05 -1.31
N LEU A 86 15.08 -4.42 -2.14
CA LEU A 86 16.04 -5.14 -2.98
C LEU A 86 17.05 -5.92 -2.16
N LEU A 87 17.44 -5.41 -0.98
CA LEU A 87 18.33 -6.10 -0.03
C LEU A 87 17.76 -7.42 0.51
N MET A 88 16.45 -7.67 0.42
CA MET A 88 15.86 -8.94 0.87
C MET A 88 16.35 -10.14 0.07
N LEU A 89 16.71 -9.93 -1.20
CA LEU A 89 17.21 -10.99 -2.08
C LEU A 89 18.72 -10.96 -2.24
N ALA A 90 19.46 -10.28 -1.35
CA ALA A 90 20.92 -10.18 -1.45
C ALA A 90 21.61 -11.57 -1.49
N ASP A 91 21.06 -12.55 -0.77
CA ASP A 91 21.61 -13.92 -0.72
C ASP A 91 21.30 -14.76 -1.96
N GLN A 92 20.47 -14.28 -2.90
CA GLN A 92 20.04 -15.04 -4.08
C GLN A 92 20.97 -14.87 -5.29
N GLU A 93 22.09 -14.14 -5.14
CA GLU A 93 23.09 -13.89 -6.20
C GLU A 93 22.48 -13.37 -7.52
N LEU A 94 21.39 -12.61 -7.43
CA LEU A 94 20.68 -12.08 -8.60
C LEU A 94 21.42 -10.89 -9.21
N ASP A 95 21.34 -10.77 -10.53
CA ASP A 95 21.74 -9.53 -11.18
C ASP A 95 20.74 -8.40 -10.86
N GLU A 96 21.18 -7.17 -11.12
CA GLU A 96 20.38 -5.98 -10.83
C GLU A 96 19.08 -5.98 -11.64
N LEU A 97 19.09 -6.50 -12.88
CA LEU A 97 17.92 -6.57 -13.74
C LEU A 97 16.84 -7.50 -13.15
N ALA A 98 17.21 -8.72 -12.76
CA ALA A 98 16.31 -9.70 -12.17
C ALA A 98 15.74 -9.18 -10.85
N THR A 99 16.57 -8.63 -9.97
CA THR A 99 16.12 -8.06 -8.68
C THR A 99 15.12 -6.92 -8.90
N ASN A 100 15.37 -6.06 -9.90
CA ASN A 100 14.47 -4.98 -10.27
C ASN A 100 13.14 -5.50 -10.85
N GLN A 101 13.18 -6.54 -11.69
CA GLN A 101 11.98 -7.17 -12.26
C GLN A 101 11.13 -7.82 -11.16
N THR A 102 11.76 -8.48 -10.19
CA THR A 102 11.08 -9.05 -9.03
C THR A 102 10.32 -8.00 -8.23
N PHE A 103 10.96 -6.86 -7.93
CA PHE A 103 10.28 -5.76 -7.25
C PHE A 103 9.10 -5.21 -8.08
N GLN A 104 9.29 -5.05 -9.40
CA GLN A 104 8.22 -4.61 -10.29
C GLN A 104 7.05 -5.60 -10.36
N ALA A 105 7.31 -6.91 -10.24
CA ALA A 105 6.26 -7.92 -10.21
C ALA A 105 5.32 -7.70 -9.01
N LEU A 106 5.86 -7.32 -7.85
CA LEU A 106 5.05 -6.96 -6.68
C LEU A 106 4.22 -5.69 -6.91
N GLN A 107 4.79 -4.67 -7.53
CA GLN A 107 4.09 -3.43 -7.87
C GLN A 107 2.95 -3.67 -8.87
N ARG A 108 3.21 -4.41 -9.95
CA ARG A 108 2.21 -4.72 -11.00
C ARG A 108 1.04 -5.55 -10.48
N ARG A 109 1.26 -6.30 -9.40
CA ARG A 109 0.23 -7.10 -8.72
C ARG A 109 -0.44 -6.37 -7.57
N TYR A 110 -0.14 -5.09 -7.35
CA TYR A 110 -0.69 -4.26 -6.28
C TYR A 110 -0.46 -4.85 -4.87
N LEU A 111 0.67 -5.56 -4.68
CA LEU A 111 1.05 -6.12 -3.38
C LEU A 111 1.78 -5.09 -2.50
N LEU A 112 2.27 -4.01 -3.11
CA LEU A 112 2.93 -2.90 -2.44
C LEU A 112 2.06 -1.64 -2.50
N GLU A 113 1.84 -1.04 -1.34
CA GLU A 113 1.41 0.35 -1.23
C GLU A 113 2.62 1.26 -1.33
N HIS A 114 2.41 2.48 -1.82
CA HIS A 114 3.46 3.49 -1.87
C HIS A 114 3.00 4.78 -1.18
N GLU A 115 3.95 5.42 -0.51
CA GLU A 115 3.80 6.74 0.09
C GLU A 115 4.82 7.66 -0.54
N THR A 116 4.35 8.80 -1.06
CA THR A 116 5.21 9.80 -1.68
C THR A 116 5.42 10.95 -0.70
N THR A 117 6.69 11.21 -0.40
CA THR A 117 7.12 12.42 0.31
C THR A 117 7.73 13.41 -0.68
N GLN A 118 8.06 14.62 -0.24
CA GLN A 118 8.68 15.64 -1.10
C GLN A 118 10.00 15.19 -1.76
N HIS A 119 10.68 14.17 -1.22
CA HIS A 119 12.00 13.76 -1.69
C HIS A 119 12.12 12.28 -2.04
N ARG A 120 11.18 11.43 -1.60
CA ARG A 120 11.32 9.97 -1.69
C ARG A 120 9.99 9.26 -1.86
N VAL A 121 10.02 8.13 -2.55
CA VAL A 121 8.92 7.15 -2.62
C VAL A 121 9.26 5.98 -1.70
N LEU A 122 8.36 5.70 -0.78
CA LEU A 122 8.48 4.62 0.19
C LEU A 122 7.42 3.56 -0.10
N TYR A 123 7.71 2.31 0.26
CA TYR A 123 6.86 1.16 -0.02
C TYR A 123 6.59 0.35 1.25
N ARG A 124 5.34 -0.09 1.41
CA ARG A 124 4.93 -1.00 2.48
C ARG A 124 3.90 -2.01 2.00
N LEU A 125 3.68 -3.03 2.81
CA LEU A 125 2.51 -3.90 2.67
C LEU A 125 1.32 -3.28 3.39
N HIS A 126 0.13 -3.42 2.81
CA HIS A 126 -1.11 -3.26 3.58
C HIS A 126 -1.14 -4.28 4.72
N ASN A 127 -1.73 -3.91 5.86
CA ASN A 127 -1.72 -4.76 7.07
C ASN A 127 -2.29 -6.17 6.84
N LEU A 128 -3.31 -6.30 6.00
CA LEU A 128 -3.90 -7.61 5.66
C LEU A 128 -2.96 -8.49 4.83
N ILE A 129 -2.26 -7.89 3.85
CA ILE A 129 -1.27 -8.59 3.03
C ILE A 129 -0.06 -8.97 3.90
N ARG A 130 0.40 -8.04 4.73
CA ARG A 130 1.50 -8.25 5.68
C ARG A 130 1.23 -9.42 6.61
N ARG A 131 0.00 -9.54 7.12
CA ARG A 131 -0.39 -10.65 7.99
C ARG A 131 -0.25 -12.00 7.29
N VAL A 132 -0.76 -12.13 6.06
CA VAL A 132 -0.63 -13.37 5.27
C VAL A 132 0.84 -13.64 4.93
N ALA A 133 1.58 -12.61 4.52
CA ALA A 133 3.00 -12.74 4.22
C ALA A 133 3.84 -13.22 5.42
N LEU A 134 3.50 -12.80 6.64
CA LEU A 134 4.15 -13.30 7.87
C LEU A 134 3.81 -14.77 8.15
N ASP A 135 2.57 -15.20 7.88
CA ASP A 135 2.18 -16.61 8.01
C ASP A 135 3.01 -17.47 7.05
N HIS A 136 3.20 -17.04 5.79
CA HIS A 136 4.07 -17.70 4.82
C HIS A 136 5.55 -17.64 5.20
N LEU A 137 6.04 -16.50 5.70
CA LEU A 137 7.43 -16.34 6.13
C LEU A 137 7.80 -17.33 7.24
N SER A 138 6.87 -17.64 8.14
CA SER A 138 7.12 -18.63 9.21
C SER A 138 7.29 -20.08 8.71
N GLN A 139 6.98 -20.33 7.44
CA GLN A 139 7.04 -21.65 6.79
C GLN A 139 8.17 -21.77 5.76
N LEU A 140 8.90 -20.67 5.51
CA LEU A 140 10.10 -20.63 4.65
C LEU A 140 11.31 -21.17 5.41
#